data_AF-A0A3S0HLS1-F1
#
_entry.id   AF-A0A3S0HLS1-F1
#
_cell.length_a   1.000
_cell.length_b   1.000
_cell.length_c   1.000
_cell.angle_alpha   90.00
_cell.angle_beta   90.00
_cell.angle_gamma   90.00
#
_symmetry.space_group_name_H-M   'P 1'
#
loop_
_entity.id
_entity.type
_entity.pdbx_description
1 polymer ?
#
loop_
_entity_poly.entity_id
_entity_poly.type
_entity_poly.pdbx_seq_one_letter_code
_entity_poly.pdbx_strand_id
1 'polypeptide(L)'
;MPRLLPYAALAAAIALAAPAPRSYGQANPKPGENPILRDVFTADPAPLVYKDRVYLYVGHDEAKEGQMFNMNDWRCYSSSDLKNWTAHGPIMQVRDFKWATKDAWASQVVARNGKFYFYAAVQEG
;
A
#
# COMPACT_ATOMS: atom_id res chain seq x y z
N MET A 1 -8.44 -65.83 40.15
CA MET A 1 -7.44 -65.36 39.15
C MET A 1 -7.62 -63.86 38.98
N PRO A 2 -6.62 -63.02 39.28
CA PRO A 2 -6.77 -61.57 39.29
C PRO A 2 -6.81 -61.00 37.87
N ARG A 3 -7.71 -60.05 37.62
CA ARG A 3 -7.82 -59.30 36.36
C ARG A 3 -6.69 -58.27 36.28
N LEU A 4 -5.82 -58.40 35.28
CA LEU A 4 -4.86 -57.36 34.86
C LEU A 4 -5.54 -56.44 33.85
N LEU A 5 -5.70 -55.16 34.21
CA LEU A 5 -5.95 -54.07 33.25
C LEU A 5 -4.59 -53.46 32.89
N PRO A 6 -4.20 -53.34 31.60
CA PRO A 6 -3.09 -52.48 31.25
C PRO A 6 -3.62 -51.09 30.84
N TYR A 7 -3.29 -50.11 31.69
CA TYR A 7 -2.87 -48.75 31.37
C TYR A 7 -3.35 -48.16 30.03
N ALA A 8 -4.35 -47.28 30.09
CA ALA A 8 -4.53 -46.24 29.09
C ALA A 8 -3.41 -45.20 29.27
N ALA A 9 -2.49 -45.14 28.30
CA ALA A 9 -1.49 -44.09 28.23
C ALA A 9 -2.17 -42.76 27.87
N LEU A 10 -2.16 -41.80 28.80
CA LEU A 10 -2.60 -40.44 28.55
C LEU A 10 -1.45 -39.70 27.82
N ALA A 11 -1.51 -39.65 26.50
CA ALA A 11 -0.61 -38.79 25.72
C ALA A 11 -1.09 -37.34 25.84
N ALA A 12 -0.46 -36.55 26.72
CA ALA A 12 -0.64 -35.11 26.75
C ALA A 12 0.03 -34.49 25.52
N ALA A 13 -0.76 -34.11 24.51
CA ALA A 13 -0.28 -33.32 23.40
C ALA A 13 0.01 -31.89 23.89
N ILE A 14 1.28 -31.58 24.14
CA ILE A 14 1.73 -30.20 24.32
C ILE A 14 1.75 -29.58 22.93
N ALA A 15 0.69 -28.85 22.60
CA ALA A 15 0.68 -27.99 21.42
C ALA A 15 1.66 -26.84 21.65
N LEU A 16 2.87 -26.95 21.09
CA LEU A 16 3.74 -25.80 20.86
C LEU A 16 3.02 -24.87 19.87
N ALA A 17 2.29 -23.90 20.38
CA ALA A 17 1.78 -22.80 19.57
C ALA A 17 2.98 -21.98 19.10
N ALA A 18 3.49 -22.30 17.91
CA ALA A 18 4.39 -21.40 17.20
C ALA A 18 3.65 -20.07 16.98
N PRO A 19 4.28 -18.91 17.20
CA PRO A 19 3.64 -17.64 16.88
C PRO A 19 3.40 -17.61 15.37
N ALA A 20 2.12 -17.56 14.98
CA ALA A 20 1.76 -17.34 13.58
C ALA A 20 2.33 -15.98 13.13
N PRO A 21 2.76 -15.86 11.86
CA PRO A 21 3.20 -14.57 11.33
C PRO A 21 2.07 -13.56 11.51
N ARG A 22 2.37 -12.42 12.15
CA ARG A 22 1.44 -11.31 12.24
C ARG A 22 1.25 -10.78 10.82
N SER A 23 0.11 -11.11 10.22
CA SER A 23 -0.38 -10.39 9.04
C SER A 23 -0.61 -8.93 9.45
N TYR A 24 0.02 -7.99 8.74
CA TYR A 24 -0.35 -6.58 8.78
C TYR A 24 -1.78 -6.43 8.21
N GLY A 25 -2.79 -6.79 9.01
CA GLY A 25 -4.18 -6.86 8.53
C GLY A 25 -5.22 -7.25 9.57
N GLN A 26 -4.90 -7.20 10.87
CA GLN A 26 -5.81 -7.60 11.95
C GLN A 26 -6.48 -6.43 12.69
N ALA A 27 -6.24 -5.19 12.28
CA ALA A 27 -7.05 -4.06 12.74
C ALA A 27 -8.01 -3.68 11.62
N ASN A 28 -9.29 -3.44 11.93
CA ASN A 28 -10.18 -2.63 11.09
C ASN A 28 -9.82 -1.17 11.39
N PRO A 29 -8.82 -0.59 10.70
CA PRO A 29 -8.23 0.65 11.15
C PRO A 29 -9.23 1.77 10.83
N LYS A 30 -9.48 2.64 11.79
CA LYS A 30 -10.47 3.70 11.62
C LYS A 30 -9.94 4.77 10.63
N PRO A 31 -10.82 5.58 10.02
CA PRO A 31 -10.37 6.78 9.31
C PRO A 31 -9.43 7.61 10.20
N GLY A 32 -8.29 8.03 9.64
CA GLY A 32 -7.24 8.76 10.39
C GLY A 32 -6.18 7.89 11.09
N GLU A 33 -6.25 6.57 10.98
CA GLU A 33 -5.19 5.65 11.44
C GLU A 33 -4.26 5.22 10.30
N ASN A 34 -3.01 4.90 10.64
CA ASN A 34 -2.04 4.38 9.68
C ASN A 34 -2.21 2.86 9.45
N PRO A 35 -1.98 2.36 8.22
CA PRO A 35 -1.75 3.13 6.99
C PRO A 35 -3.03 3.87 6.54
N ILE A 36 -2.87 5.08 6.00
CA ILE A 36 -3.99 5.97 5.63
C ILE A 36 -4.72 5.56 4.33
N LEU A 37 -4.03 4.85 3.44
CA LEU A 37 -4.56 4.25 2.21
C LEU A 37 -4.43 2.73 2.32
N ARG A 38 -5.47 1.99 1.88
CA ARG A 38 -5.62 0.56 2.21
C ARG A 38 -6.13 -0.29 1.05
N ASP A 39 -6.45 0.33 -0.07
CA ASP A 39 -6.90 -0.32 -1.29
C ASP A 39 -5.73 -0.89 -2.11
N VAL A 40 -4.55 -0.26 -2.03
CA VAL A 40 -3.30 -0.71 -2.68
C VAL A 40 -2.07 -0.30 -1.87
N PHE A 41 -0.91 -0.87 -2.19
CA PHE A 41 0.38 -0.40 -1.66
C PHE A 41 0.79 0.90 -2.35
N THR A 42 1.20 1.89 -1.56
CA THR A 42 1.53 3.23 -2.03
C THR A 42 2.86 3.70 -1.47
N ALA A 43 3.61 4.46 -2.27
CA ALA A 43 4.90 5.04 -1.90
C ALA A 43 5.04 6.49 -2.41
N ASP A 44 6.08 7.17 -1.96
CA ASP A 44 6.49 8.51 -2.39
C ASP A 44 5.35 9.57 -2.41
N PRO A 45 4.70 9.84 -1.25
CA PRO A 45 3.56 10.75 -1.18
C PRO A 45 3.94 12.21 -1.47
N ALA A 46 3.20 12.83 -2.39
CA ALA A 46 3.29 14.25 -2.71
C ALA A 46 1.92 14.94 -2.51
N PRO A 47 1.69 15.63 -1.38
CA PRO A 47 0.44 16.35 -1.14
C PRO A 47 0.40 17.71 -1.84
N LEU A 48 -0.79 18.08 -2.33
CA LEU A 48 -1.13 19.40 -2.85
C LEU A 48 -2.44 19.87 -2.22
N VAL A 49 -2.43 21.02 -1.56
CA VAL A 49 -3.68 21.70 -1.19
C VAL A 49 -4.16 22.50 -2.40
N TYR A 50 -5.37 22.23 -2.87
CA TYR A 50 -5.99 23.00 -3.94
C TYR A 50 -7.46 23.23 -3.61
N LYS A 51 -7.84 24.52 -3.46
CA LYS A 51 -9.08 24.94 -2.81
C LYS A 51 -9.16 24.30 -1.41
N ASP A 52 -10.32 23.81 -1.00
CA ASP A 52 -10.57 23.26 0.35
C ASP A 52 -10.30 21.75 0.45
N ARG A 53 -9.38 21.22 -0.36
CA ARG A 53 -9.05 19.79 -0.38
C ARG A 53 -7.55 19.55 -0.48
N VAL A 54 -7.11 18.49 0.17
CA VAL A 54 -5.80 17.88 -0.08
C VAL A 54 -5.96 16.85 -1.18
N TYR A 55 -5.11 16.95 -2.20
CA TYR A 55 -4.87 15.91 -3.19
C TYR A 55 -3.55 15.24 -2.83
N LEU A 56 -3.54 13.91 -2.75
CA LEU A 56 -2.37 13.12 -2.42
C LEU A 56 -2.02 12.27 -3.63
N TYR A 57 -0.89 12.59 -4.25
CA TYR A 57 -0.32 11.85 -5.37
C TYR A 57 0.69 10.85 -4.83
N VAL A 58 0.62 9.61 -5.29
CA VAL A 58 1.46 8.50 -4.81
C VAL A 58 1.85 7.62 -5.98
N GLY A 59 3.01 6.99 -5.87
CA GLY A 59 3.34 5.84 -6.71
C GLY A 59 2.60 4.59 -6.23
N HIS A 60 2.24 3.72 -7.16
CA HIS A 60 1.59 2.44 -6.88
C HIS A 60 2.64 1.32 -6.87
N ASP A 61 2.90 0.75 -5.69
CA ASP A 61 3.89 -0.33 -5.55
C ASP A 61 3.25 -1.69 -5.81
N GLU A 62 3.74 -2.38 -6.83
CA GLU A 62 3.29 -3.69 -7.27
C GLU A 62 4.38 -4.76 -7.10
N ALA A 63 5.42 -4.45 -6.32
CA ALA A 63 6.49 -5.40 -6.01
C ALA A 63 5.94 -6.59 -5.20
N LYS A 64 6.36 -7.80 -5.57
CA LYS A 64 6.13 -9.01 -4.79
C LYS A 64 7.33 -9.29 -3.88
N GLU A 65 7.14 -10.17 -2.91
CA GLU A 65 8.22 -10.59 -2.02
C GLU A 65 9.46 -11.04 -2.81
N GLY A 66 10.62 -10.49 -2.45
CA GLY A 66 11.89 -10.73 -3.13
C GLY A 66 12.12 -9.93 -4.42
N GLN A 67 11.20 -9.04 -4.82
CA GLN A 67 11.39 -8.10 -5.93
C GLN A 67 11.90 -6.74 -5.44
N MET A 68 12.60 -6.02 -6.32
CA MET A 68 12.82 -4.58 -6.18
C MET A 68 11.52 -3.81 -6.49
N PHE A 69 11.56 -2.48 -6.37
CA PHE A 69 10.44 -1.60 -6.73
C PHE A 69 9.89 -1.95 -8.11
N ASN A 70 8.58 -2.16 -8.18
CA ASN A 70 7.86 -2.41 -9.42
C ASN A 70 6.65 -1.47 -9.47
N MET A 71 6.78 -0.37 -10.19
CA MET A 71 5.83 0.74 -10.18
C MET A 71 5.51 1.14 -11.61
N ASN A 72 4.25 1.03 -12.01
CA ASN A 72 3.82 1.27 -13.39
C ASN A 72 2.97 2.54 -13.56
N ASP A 73 2.31 2.99 -12.48
CA ASP A 73 1.43 4.14 -12.48
C ASP A 73 1.50 4.98 -11.20
N TRP A 74 0.98 6.21 -11.30
CA TRP A 74 0.70 7.08 -10.17
C TRP A 74 -0.79 7.18 -9.95
N ARG A 75 -1.19 7.18 -8.67
CA ARG A 75 -2.58 7.32 -8.25
C ARG A 75 -2.80 8.64 -7.54
N CYS A 76 -4.06 9.07 -7.53
CA CYS A 76 -4.48 10.27 -6.83
C CYS A 76 -5.59 9.95 -5.84
N TYR A 77 -5.48 10.51 -4.63
CA TYR A 77 -6.51 10.50 -3.61
C TYR A 77 -6.86 11.93 -3.24
N SER A 78 -8.05 12.17 -2.70
CA SER A 78 -8.35 13.47 -2.09
C SER A 78 -9.10 13.35 -0.77
N SER A 79 -8.90 14.33 0.10
CA SER A 79 -9.60 14.44 1.36
C SER A 79 -9.90 15.90 1.69
N SER A 80 -11.00 16.12 2.40
CA SER A 80 -11.34 17.41 3.04
C SER A 80 -11.10 17.41 4.55
N ASP A 81 -10.75 16.28 5.15
CA ASP A 81 -10.59 16.12 6.62
C ASP A 81 -9.33 15.35 7.04
N LEU A 82 -8.49 14.93 6.07
CA LEU A 82 -7.28 14.13 6.22
C LEU A 82 -7.50 12.73 6.85
N LYS A 83 -8.76 12.31 7.03
CA LYS A 83 -9.14 11.04 7.65
C LYS A 83 -9.83 10.12 6.64
N ASN A 84 -10.74 10.69 5.86
CA ASN A 84 -11.52 10.02 4.85
C ASN A 84 -10.95 10.39 3.47
N TRP A 85 -10.53 9.38 2.72
CA TRP A 85 -9.88 9.55 1.43
C TRP A 85 -10.76 9.00 0.30
N THR A 86 -10.96 9.81 -0.72
CA THR A 86 -11.59 9.40 -1.98
C THR A 86 -10.49 9.01 -2.97
N ALA A 87 -10.51 7.77 -3.45
CA ALA A 87 -9.63 7.32 -4.52
C ALA A 87 -10.13 7.84 -5.88
N HIS A 88 -9.23 8.39 -6.70
CA HIS A 88 -9.52 8.80 -8.08
C HIS A 88 -8.96 7.82 -9.12
N GLY A 89 -8.26 6.77 -8.67
CA GLY A 89 -7.60 5.79 -9.53
C GLY A 89 -6.25 6.27 -10.09
N PRO A 90 -5.70 5.54 -11.08
CA PRO A 90 -4.51 5.95 -11.82
C PRO A 90 -4.76 7.25 -12.58
N ILE A 91 -3.84 8.20 -12.47
CA ILE A 91 -3.91 9.50 -13.17
C ILE A 91 -2.88 9.65 -14.29
N MET A 92 -1.82 8.84 -14.24
CA MET A 92 -0.71 8.84 -15.19
C MET A 92 0.06 7.52 -15.04
N GLN A 93 0.73 7.09 -16.10
CA GLN A 93 1.50 5.85 -16.17
C GLN A 93 2.78 6.08 -16.97
N VAL A 94 3.78 5.22 -16.79
CA VAL A 94 5.09 5.38 -17.48
C VAL A 94 4.92 5.51 -18.99
N ARG A 95 4.04 4.70 -19.60
CA ARG A 95 3.82 4.69 -21.07
C ARG A 95 3.20 5.98 -21.64
N ASP A 96 2.78 6.92 -20.79
CA ASP A 96 2.33 8.24 -21.24
C ASP A 96 3.53 9.11 -21.66
N PHE A 97 4.73 8.83 -21.13
CA PHE A 97 5.99 9.43 -21.56
C PHE A 97 6.57 8.63 -22.72
N LYS A 98 6.54 9.20 -23.94
CA LYS A 98 7.02 8.52 -25.16
C LYS A 98 8.48 8.07 -25.13
N TRP A 99 9.27 8.65 -24.23
CA TRP A 99 10.71 8.44 -24.07
C TRP A 99 11.07 7.60 -22.83
N ALA A 100 10.07 7.22 -22.03
CA ALA A 100 10.29 6.40 -20.85
C ALA A 100 10.09 4.91 -21.16
N THR A 101 10.89 4.06 -20.53
CA THR A 101 10.82 2.61 -20.70
C THR A 101 10.24 1.90 -19.48
N LYS A 102 10.47 2.43 -18.27
CA LYS A 102 9.97 1.86 -17.01
C LYS A 102 9.98 2.87 -15.85
N ASP A 103 9.59 2.38 -14.68
CA ASP A 103 9.75 3.02 -13.37
C ASP A 103 8.90 4.28 -13.13
N ALA A 104 7.68 4.11 -12.59
CA ALA A 104 6.86 5.21 -12.06
C ALA A 104 7.32 5.60 -10.64
N TRP A 105 8.55 6.12 -10.52
CA TRP A 105 9.14 6.50 -9.23
C TRP A 105 8.56 7.82 -8.69
N ALA A 106 9.15 8.36 -7.61
CA ALA A 106 8.74 9.59 -6.95
C ALA A 106 8.34 10.72 -7.92
N SER A 107 7.27 11.44 -7.55
CA SER A 107 6.73 12.55 -8.31
C SER A 107 6.30 13.71 -7.42
N GLN A 108 6.03 14.87 -8.02
CA GLN A 108 5.43 16.00 -7.34
C GLN A 108 4.51 16.79 -8.27
N VAL A 109 3.37 17.26 -7.75
CA VAL A 109 2.43 18.10 -8.49
C VAL A 109 2.43 19.53 -7.97
N VAL A 110 2.49 20.50 -8.88
CA VAL A 110 2.39 21.93 -8.58
C VAL A 110 1.28 22.57 -9.40
N ALA A 111 0.40 23.33 -8.74
CA ALA A 111 -0.60 24.15 -9.42
C ALA A 111 0.01 25.51 -9.80
N ARG A 112 -0.12 25.91 -11.07
CA ARG A 112 0.34 27.22 -11.57
C ARG A 112 -0.51 27.66 -12.76
N ASN A 113 -0.93 28.93 -12.79
CA ASN A 113 -1.65 29.53 -13.92
C ASN A 113 -2.89 28.73 -14.40
N GLY A 114 -3.69 28.20 -13.46
CA GLY A 114 -4.87 27.39 -13.78
C GLY A 114 -4.56 25.99 -14.33
N LYS A 115 -3.30 25.57 -14.31
CA LYS A 115 -2.84 24.25 -14.74
C LYS A 115 -2.15 23.50 -13.59
N PHE A 116 -2.04 22.19 -13.74
CA PHE A 116 -1.30 21.31 -12.82
C PHE A 116 -0.13 20.71 -13.57
N TYR A 117 1.06 20.83 -12.99
CA TYR A 117 2.31 20.35 -13.55
C TYR A 117 2.77 19.16 -12.72
N PHE A 118 2.86 18.01 -13.37
CA PHE A 118 3.29 16.75 -12.78
C PHE A 118 4.75 16.50 -13.12
N TYR A 119 5.64 16.61 -12.14
CA TYR A 119 7.06 16.31 -12.28
C TYR A 119 7.28 14.87 -11.83
N ALA A 120 7.77 14.02 -12.72
CA ALA A 120 7.93 12.58 -12.49
C ALA A 120 9.38 12.15 -12.69
N ALA A 121 9.89 11.29 -11.80
CA ALA A 121 11.07 10.50 -12.09
C ALA A 121 10.65 9.24 -12.86
N VAL A 122 11.20 9.07 -14.05
CA VAL A 122 11.00 7.88 -14.89
C VAL A 122 12.33 7.41 -15.46
N GLN A 123 12.45 6.13 -15.78
CA GLN A 123 13.61 5.62 -16.48
C GLN A 123 13.50 5.91 -17.98
N GLU A 124 14.49 6.63 -18.50
CA GLU A 124 14.73 6.81 -19.95
C GLU A 124 15.17 5.48 -20.60
N GLY A 125 14.89 5.31 -21.90
CA GLY A 125 15.53 4.29 -22.71
C GLY A 125 15.31 4.44 -24.20
#